data_AF-A0A9E5SQS5-F1
#
_entry.id   AF-A0A9E5SQS5-F1
#
_cell.length_a   1.000
_cell.length_b   1.000
_cell.length_c   1.000
_cell.angle_alpha   90.00
_cell.angle_beta   90.00
_cell.angle_gamma   90.00
#
_symmetry.space_group_name_H-M   'P 1'
#
loop_
_entity.id
_entity.type
_entity.pdbx_description
1 polymer ?
#
loop_
_entity_poly.entity_id
_entity_poly.type
_entity_poly.pdbx_seq_one_letter_code
_entity_poly.pdbx_strand_id
1 'polypeptide(L)' 'MEGPRIRVHCSVDNCQYNKGHRCYAHTLEVNASGDGHARTSDGTRCSTFVPK' A
#
# COMPACT_ATOMS: atom_id res chain seq x y z
N MET A 1 5.51 -13.20 -17.67
CA MET A 1 4.85 -11.96 -18.13
C MET A 1 4.95 -10.97 -16.99
N GLU A 2 5.78 -9.93 -17.09
CA GLU A 2 5.82 -8.89 -16.04
C GLU A 2 4.62 -7.96 -16.23
N GLY A 3 3.83 -7.76 -15.17
CA GLY A 3 2.72 -6.82 -15.18
C GLY A 3 3.19 -5.35 -15.23
N PRO A 4 2.29 -4.41 -15.53
CA PRO A 4 2.61 -2.99 -15.57
C PRO A 4 3.12 -2.49 -14.21
N ARG A 5 4.25 -1.78 -14.22
CA ARG A 5 4.83 -1.14 -13.02
C ARG A 5 4.19 0.22 -12.79
N ILE A 6 3.22 0.28 -11.88
CA ILE A 6 2.59 1.53 -11.44
C ILE A 6 3.38 2.14 -10.27
N ARG A 7 3.54 3.47 -10.29
CA ARG A 7 4.02 4.23 -9.14
C ARG A 7 2.88 4.41 -8.14
N VAL A 8 3.00 3.79 -6.98
CA VAL A 8 1.97 3.81 -5.93
C VAL A 8 2.25 4.97 -4.96
N HIS A 9 1.25 5.82 -4.75
CA HIS A 9 1.33 6.87 -3.74
C HIS A 9 1.28 6.27 -2.33
N CYS A 10 2.11 6.78 -1.42
CA CYS A 10 2.08 6.38 -0.02
C CYS A 10 2.02 7.65 0.83
N SER A 11 0.84 7.92 1.41
CA SER A 11 0.63 9.07 2.29
C SER A 11 1.12 8.84 3.72
N VAL A 12 1.54 7.61 4.06
CA VAL A 12 1.95 7.21 5.42
C VAL A 12 3.42 7.58 5.64
N ASP A 13 3.69 8.70 6.29
CA ASP A 13 5.04 9.25 6.44
C ASP A 13 5.99 8.40 7.30
N ASN A 14 5.45 7.61 8.23
CA ASN A 14 6.23 6.69 9.07
C ASN A 14 6.39 5.28 8.45
N CYS A 15 6.03 5.08 7.19
CA CYS A 15 6.26 3.82 6.48
C CYS A 15 7.71 3.74 5.96
N GLN A 16 8.43 2.66 6.25
CA GLN A 16 9.81 2.42 5.78
C GLN A 16 9.94 2.47 4.26
N TYR A 17 8.87 2.12 3.53
CA TYR A 17 8.85 2.12 2.06
C TYR A 17 8.42 3.48 1.46
N ASN A 18 8.01 4.45 2.27
CA ASN A 18 7.68 5.79 1.79
C ASN A 18 8.96 6.60 1.53
N LYS A 19 9.20 6.95 0.26
CA LYS A 19 10.22 7.91 -0.16
C LYS A 19 9.58 9.01 -1.00
N GLY A 20 9.36 10.19 -0.41
CA GLY A 20 8.72 11.32 -1.10
C GLY A 20 7.27 11.05 -1.50
N HIS A 21 6.47 10.54 -0.57
CA HIS A 21 5.07 10.14 -0.74
C HIS A 21 4.83 9.11 -1.86
N ARG A 22 5.80 8.23 -2.06
CA ARG A 22 5.73 7.12 -3.02
C ARG A 22 6.20 5.84 -2.35
N CYS A 23 5.49 4.75 -2.59
CA CYS A 23 5.86 3.43 -2.09
C CYS A 23 6.95 2.82 -2.98
N TYR A 24 8.02 2.32 -2.37
CA TYR A 24 9.11 1.59 -3.03
C TYR A 24 9.23 0.15 -2.55
N ALA A 25 8.16 -0.42 -1.99
CA ALA A 25 8.11 -1.84 -1.69
C ALA A 25 8.23 -2.66 -2.99
N HIS A 26 8.95 -3.78 -2.94
CA HIS A 26 9.11 -4.66 -4.10
C HIS A 26 7.77 -5.31 -4.50
N THR A 27 6.95 -5.64 -3.50
CA THR A 27 5.61 -6.19 -3.64
C THR A 27 4.66 -5.36 -2.80
N LEU A 28 3.47 -5.06 -3.32
CA LEU A 28 2.40 -4.37 -2.58
C LEU A 28 1.26 -5.35 -2.32
N GLU A 29 0.87 -5.48 -1.06
CA GLU A 29 -0.25 -6.27 -0.60
C GLU A 29 -1.30 -5.34 0.02
N VAL A 30 -2.47 -5.29 -0.61
CA VAL A 30 -3.61 -4.48 -0.18
C VAL A 30 -4.74 -5.43 0.17
N ASN A 31 -5.24 -5.31 1.39
CA ASN A 31 -6.31 -6.14 1.93
C ASN A 31 -7.49 -5.28 2.36
N ALA A 32 -8.66 -5.88 2.51
CA ALA A 32 -9.76 -5.20 3.19
C ALA A 32 -9.43 -4.96 4.66
N SER A 33 -9.92 -3.84 5.19
CA SER A 33 -10.02 -3.59 6.62
C SER A 33 -11.37 -4.15 7.11
N GLY A 34 -11.35 -5.02 8.11
CA GLY A 34 -12.58 -5.58 8.70
C GLY A 34 -13.03 -6.89 8.06
N ASP A 35 -14.24 -6.91 7.50
CA ASP A 35 -15.01 -8.11 7.12
C ASP A 35 -14.55 -8.84 5.85
N GLY A 36 -13.41 -8.42 5.27
CA GLY A 36 -12.87 -9.01 4.05
C GLY A 36 -13.39 -8.36 2.76
N HIS A 37 -14.34 -7.42 2.81
CA HIS A 37 -14.96 -6.82 1.63
C HIS A 37 -14.88 -5.28 1.63
N ALA A 38 -13.81 -4.74 1.05
CA ALA A 38 -13.67 -3.30 0.86
C ALA A 38 -14.64 -2.78 -0.22
N ARG A 39 -15.48 -1.80 0.14
CA ARG A 39 -16.37 -1.09 -0.81
C ARG A 39 -15.90 0.33 -1.13
N THR A 40 -14.99 0.85 -0.33
CA THR A 40 -14.38 2.18 -0.47
C THR A 40 -12.89 2.07 -0.22
N SER A 41 -12.14 3.10 -0.64
CA SER A 41 -10.70 3.18 -0.38
C SER A 41 -10.38 3.14 1.11
N ASP A 42 -11.21 3.75 1.95
CA ASP A 42 -11.07 3.73 3.41
C ASP A 42 -11.23 2.32 3.99
N GLY A 43 -11.95 1.45 3.28
CA GLY A 43 -12.10 0.04 3.60
C GLY A 43 -10.89 -0.82 3.20
N THR A 44 -9.81 -0.22 2.69
CA THR A 44 -8.57 -0.93 2.31
C THR A 44 -7.44 -0.61 3.28
N ARG A 45 -6.53 -1.57 3.47
CA ARG A 45 -5.29 -1.38 4.23
C ARG A 45 -4.11 -1.96 3.47
N CYS A 46 -2.98 -1.28 3.56
CA CYS A 46 -1.70 -1.77 3.05
C CYS A 46 -1.06 -2.70 4.08
N SER A 47 -1.10 -4.01 3.86
CA SER A 47 -0.43 -4.99 4.73
C SER A 47 1.09 -4.97 4.57
N THR A 48 1.60 -4.38 3.49
CA THR A 48 3.03 -4.12 3.27
C THR A 48 3.60 -3.01 4.17
N PHE A 49 2.77 -2.32 4.96
CA PHE A 49 3.25 -1.29 5.87
C PHE A 49 4.26 -1.86 6.88
N VAL A 50 5.43 -1.23 6.97
CA VAL A 50 6.46 -1.48 7.99
C VAL A 50 6.83 -0.13 8.60
N PRO A 51 6.83 0.01 9.95
CA PRO A 51 7.23 1.25 10.60
C PRO A 51 8.73 1.55 10.39
N LYS A 52 9.09 2.83 10.33
CA LYS A 52 10.49 3.31 10.31
C LYS A 52 11.20 3.12 11.65
#